data_AF-A0A3M2FNE9-F1
#
_entry.id   AF-A0A3M2FNE9-F1
#
_cell.length_a   1.000
_cell.length_b   1.000
_cell.length_c   1.000
_cell.angle_alpha   90.00
_cell.angle_beta   90.00
_cell.angle_gamma   90.00
#
_symmetry.space_group_name_H-M   'P 1'
#
loop_
_entity.id
_entity.type
_entity.pdbx_description
1 polymer ?
#
loop_
_entity_poly.entity_id
_entity_poly.type
_entity_poly.pdbx_seq_one_letter_code
_entity_poly.pdbx_strand_id
1 'polypeptide(L)' 'IKTISLRVPESLIDELKFLANKKDIPYQSLLKMFLVERVEKELKSLTKK' A
#
# COMPACT_ATOMS: atom_id res chain seq x y z
N ILE A 1 1.89 9.46 15.03
CA ILE A 1 2.26 8.45 14.00
C ILE A 1 2.75 7.22 14.75
N LYS A 2 2.20 6.03 14.50
CA LYS A 2 2.72 4.77 15.07
C LYS A 2 3.52 4.06 13.97
N THR A 3 4.75 3.67 14.27
CA THR A 3 5.59 2.89 13.34
C THR A 3 5.28 1.41 13.54
N ILE A 4 5.05 0.71 12.42
CA ILE A 4 4.87 -0.74 12.41
C ILE A 4 5.97 -1.37 11.58
N SER A 5 6.40 -2.57 11.97
CA SER A 5 7.22 -3.44 11.12
C SER A 5 6.30 -4.44 10.44
N LEU A 6 6.37 -4.52 9.11
CA LEU A 6 5.60 -5.47 8.31
C LEU A 6 6.59 -6.40 7.61
N ARG A 7 6.35 -7.71 7.69
CA ARG A 7 7.06 -8.70 6.87
C ARG A 7 6.28 -8.95 5.60
N VAL A 8 6.97 -8.89 4.47
CA VAL A 8 6.41 -9.15 3.15
C VAL A 8 7.42 -9.98 2.33
N PRO A 9 6.96 -10.73 1.32
CA PRO A 9 7.85 -11.39 0.38
C PRO A 9 8.77 -10.39 -0.33
N GLU A 10 9.99 -10.81 -0.63
CA GLU A 10 10.97 -9.99 -1.34
C GLU A 10 10.48 -9.56 -2.73
N SER A 11 9.85 -10.48 -3.47
CA SER A 11 9.28 -10.19 -4.80
C SER A 11 8.29 -9.02 -4.79
N LEU A 12 7.47 -8.92 -3.75
CA LEU A 12 6.51 -7.82 -3.62
C LEU A 12 7.20 -6.48 -3.36
N ILE A 13 8.31 -6.47 -2.63
CA ILE A 13 9.10 -5.25 -2.40
C ILE A 13 9.66 -4.74 -3.73
N ASP A 14 10.15 -5.65 -4.57
CA ASP A 14 10.74 -5.28 -5.86
C ASP A 14 9.68 -4.76 -6.84
N GLU A 15 8.51 -5.40 -6.88
CA GLU A 15 7.36 -4.91 -7.64
C GLU A 15 6.91 -3.51 -7.16
N LEU A 16 6.83 -3.29 -5.85
CA LEU A 16 6.48 -1.99 -5.28
C LEU A 16 7.51 -0.92 -5.64
N LYS A 17 8.81 -1.22 -5.54
CA LYS A 17 9.88 -0.30 -5.97
C LYS A 17 9.76 0.05 -7.44
N PHE A 18 9.53 -0.94 -8.30
CA PHE A 18 9.37 -0.72 -9.73
C PHE A 18 8.17 0.18 -10.05
N LEU A 19 7.01 -0.10 -9.43
CA LEU A 19 5.81 0.72 -9.61
C LEU A 19 5.97 2.14 -9.07
N ALA A 20 6.67 2.29 -7.95
CA ALA A 20 6.91 3.60 -7.33
C ALA A 20 7.83 4.47 -8.19
N ASN A 21 8.90 3.88 -8.73
CA ASN A 21 9.78 4.55 -9.71
C ASN A 21 9.00 5.01 -10.95
N LYS A 22 8.10 4.18 -11.49
CA LYS A 22 7.25 4.56 -12.63
C LYS A 22 6.30 5.72 -12.33
N LYS A 23 5.92 5.90 -11.06
CA LYS A 23 5.04 6.97 -10.59
C LYS A 23 5.80 8.17 -10.04
N ASP A 24 7.14 8.15 -10.11
CA ASP A 24 8.04 9.16 -9.56
C ASP A 24 7.78 9.46 -8.06
N ILE A 25 7.60 8.39 -7.27
CA ILE A 25 7.36 8.49 -5.83
C ILE A 25 8.13 7.41 -5.07
N PRO A 26 8.40 7.59 -3.76
CA PRO A 26 9.00 6.55 -2.93
C PRO A 26 8.08 5.34 -2.74
N TYR A 27 8.65 4.12 -2.75
CA TYR A 27 7.87 2.87 -2.56
C TYR A 27 7.10 2.84 -1.24
N GLN A 28 7.65 3.45 -0.19
CA GLN A 28 6.99 3.56 1.12
C GLN A 28 5.74 4.45 1.06
N SER A 29 5.78 5.50 0.24
CA SER A 29 4.62 6.36 0.00
C SER A 29 3.57 5.64 -0.83
N LEU A 30 3.99 4.92 -1.88
CA LEU A 30 3.09 4.08 -2.68
C LEU A 30 2.38 3.03 -1.83
N LEU A 31 3.13 2.33 -0.96
CA LEU A 31 2.58 1.34 -0.05
C LEU A 31 1.49 1.93 0.86
N LYS A 32 1.72 3.14 1.41
CA LYS A 32 0.73 3.82 2.24
C LYS A 32 -0.55 4.13 1.46
N MET A 33 -0.43 4.64 0.23
CA MET A 33 -1.58 4.94 -0.61
C MET A 33 -2.40 3.69 -0.89
N PHE A 34 -1.75 2.58 -1.29
CA PHE A 34 -2.43 1.32 -1.54
C PHE A 34 -3.16 0.78 -0.30
N LEU A 35 -2.56 0.87 0.88
CA LEU A 35 -3.21 0.46 2.12
C LEU A 35 -4.45 1.30 2.42
N VAL A 36 -4.37 2.63 2.27
CA VAL A 36 -5.50 3.53 2.49
C VAL A 36 -6.63 3.22 1.51
N GLU A 37 -6.33 3.14 0.22
CA GLU A 37 -7.31 2.84 -0.83
C GLU A 37 -8.02 1.50 -0.58
N ARG A 38 -7.25 0.46 -0.22
CA ARG A 38 -7.80 -0.88 0.06
C ARG A 38 -8.72 -0.86 1.28
N VAL A 39 -8.31 -0.20 2.37
CA VAL A 39 -9.09 -0.09 3.60
C VAL A 39 -10.37 0.69 3.37
N GLU A 40 -10.31 1.83 2.69
CA GLU A 40 -11.50 2.61 2.36
C GLU A 40 -12.49 1.82 1.52
N LYS A 41 -12.00 1.07 0.52
CA LYS A 41 -12.84 0.21 -0.32
C LYS A 41 -13.54 -0.87 0.49
N GLU A 42 -12.83 -1.53 1.41
CA GLU A 42 -13.42 -2.53 2.31
C GLU A 42 -14.46 -1.90 3.23
N LEU A 43 -14.14 -0.79 3.90
CA LEU A 43 -15.08 -0.09 4.79
C LEU A 43 -16.34 0.35 4.05
N LYS A 44 -16.22 0.91 2.84
CA LYS A 44 -17.36 1.28 1.98
C LYS A 44 -18.18 0.07 1.53
N SER A 45 -17.56 -1.11 1.39
CA SER A 45 -18.29 -2.33 1.03
C SER A 45 -19.10 -2.89 2.20
N LEU A 46 -18.59 -2.75 3.43
CA LEU A 46 -19.26 -3.20 4.64
C LEU A 46 -20.47 -2.33 5.01
N THR A 47 -20.43 -1.03 4.72
CA THR A 47 -21.56 -0.11 5.00
C THR A 47 -22.68 -0.16 3.96
N LYS A 48 -22.46 -0.82 2.82
CA LYS A 48 -23.46 -1.02 1.75
C LYS A 48 -24.23 -2.34 1.88
N LYS A 49 -23.98 -3.11 2.94
CA LYS A 49 -24.66 -4.36 3.27
C LYS A 49 -25.61 -4.13 4.45
#